data_AF-A0A7W5VZ19-F1
#
_entry.id   AF-A0A7W5VZ19-F1
#
_cell.length_a   1.000
_cell.length_b   1.000
_cell.length_c   1.000
_cell.angle_alpha   90.00
_cell.angle_beta   90.00
_cell.angle_gamma   90.00
#
_symmetry.space_group_name_H-M   'P 1'
#
loop_
_entity.id
_entity.type
_entity.pdbx_description
1 polymer ?
#
loop_
_entity_poly.entity_id
_entity_poly.type
_entity_poly.pdbx_seq_one_letter_code
_entity_poly.pdbx_strand_id
1 'polypeptide(L)' 'MISDASRNSASRETKGFIMLRGAMVMTSFRESLFDAANRAGITPNEFCLQAAAEKLRASGRRFSGIFYPGDLDTARGA' A
#
# COMPACT_ATOMS: atom_id res chain seq x y z
N MET A 1 -37.84 19.16 16.61
CA MET A 1 -37.00 19.37 15.42
C MET A 1 -35.63 18.78 15.72
N ILE A 2 -35.41 17.51 15.34
CA ILE A 2 -34.09 16.88 15.45
C ILE A 2 -33.35 17.29 14.19
N SER A 3 -32.42 18.23 14.33
CA SER A 3 -31.47 18.56 13.27
C SER A 3 -30.55 17.36 13.13
N ASP A 4 -30.88 16.52 12.16
CA ASP A 4 -30.03 15.47 11.61
C ASP A 4 -28.86 16.15 10.87
N ALA A 5 -27.99 16.79 11.64
CA ALA A 5 -26.63 17.03 11.23
C ALA A 5 -25.96 15.65 11.24
N SER A 6 -26.32 14.83 10.25
CA SER A 6 -25.58 13.67 9.81
C SER A 6 -24.13 14.11 9.70
N ARG A 7 -23.39 13.82 10.77
CA ARG A 7 -21.97 14.10 10.89
C ARG A 7 -21.31 13.25 9.84
N ASN A 8 -21.14 13.83 8.66
CA ASN A 8 -20.30 13.32 7.60
C ASN A 8 -18.84 13.47 8.03
N SER A 9 -18.47 12.81 9.13
CA SER A 9 -17.09 12.56 9.50
C SER A 9 -16.73 11.24 8.87
N ALA A 10 -16.55 11.24 7.54
CA ALA A 10 -15.68 10.27 6.91
C ALA A 10 -14.35 10.37 7.65
N SER A 11 -14.09 9.42 8.55
CA SER A 11 -12.84 9.35 9.30
C SER A 11 -11.71 9.46 8.28
N ARG A 12 -10.96 10.58 8.32
CA ARG A 12 -9.77 10.74 7.48
C ARG A 12 -8.89 9.54 7.81
N GLU A 13 -8.64 8.69 6.83
CA GLU A 13 -7.84 7.49 7.03
C GLU A 13 -6.49 7.87 7.65
N THR A 14 -6.15 7.24 8.77
CA THR A 14 -4.96 7.57 9.55
C THR A 14 -3.81 6.65 9.13
N LYS A 15 -2.60 7.21 8.96
CA LYS A 15 -1.39 6.42 8.68
C LYS A 15 -1.02 5.56 9.89
N GLY A 16 -0.65 4.31 9.62
CA GLY A 16 -0.12 3.37 10.62
C GLY A 16 1.27 2.88 10.23
N PHE A 17 2.16 2.73 11.21
CA PHE A 17 3.47 2.10 10.98
C PHE A 17 3.32 0.59 10.92
N ILE A 18 4.01 -0.04 9.96
CA ILE A 18 4.25 -1.48 9.98
C ILE A 18 5.72 -1.75 10.30
N MET A 19 5.96 -2.67 11.24
CA MET A 19 7.28 -3.18 11.56
C MET A 19 7.31 -4.63 11.12
N LEU A 20 7.93 -4.93 9.97
CA LEU A 20 8.15 -6.30 9.52
C LEU A 20 9.29 -6.94 10.34
N ARG A 21 9.03 -7.21 11.62
CA ARG A 21 9.99 -7.92 12.49
C ARG A 21 10.20 -9.34 11.98
N GLY A 22 11.47 -9.73 11.80
CA GLY A 22 11.86 -11.11 11.55
C GLY A 22 11.97 -11.54 10.08
N ALA A 23 12.06 -10.62 9.12
CA ALA A 23 12.26 -10.96 7.71
C ALA A 23 13.68 -11.51 7.47
N MET A 24 13.85 -12.83 7.55
CA MET A 24 15.02 -13.54 7.01
C MET A 24 14.61 -14.18 5.69
N VAL A 25 15.16 -13.66 4.59
CA VAL A 25 14.85 -14.11 3.22
C VAL A 25 16.08 -14.72 2.58
N MET A 26 15.87 -15.52 1.53
CA MET A 26 16.96 -16.04 0.72
C MET A 26 17.75 -14.90 0.08
N THR A 27 19.08 -15.03 0.02
CA THR A 27 19.96 -14.00 -0.56
C THR A 27 19.58 -13.66 -2.00
N SER A 28 19.25 -14.67 -2.82
CA SER A 28 18.82 -14.45 -4.22
C SER A 28 17.54 -13.65 -4.33
N PHE A 29 16.60 -13.84 -3.40
CA PHE A 29 15.38 -13.02 -3.32
C PHE A 29 15.73 -11.59 -2.92
N ARG A 30 16.60 -11.41 -1.92
CA ARG A 30 17.07 -10.08 -1.50
C ARG A 30 17.70 -9.32 -2.66
N GLU A 31 18.60 -9.94 -3.41
CA GLU A 31 19.26 -9.31 -4.56
C GLU A 31 18.23 -8.90 -5.63
N SER A 32 17.33 -9.81 -5.98
CA SER A 32 16.28 -9.55 -6.97
C SER A 32 15.33 -8.43 -6.52
N LEU A 33 14.97 -8.40 -5.24
CA LEU A 33 14.13 -7.35 -4.66
C LEU A 33 14.82 -5.99 -4.74
N PHE A 34 16.10 -5.93 -4.40
CA PHE A 34 16.85 -4.68 -4.41
C PHE A 34 17.05 -4.19 -5.86
N ASP A 35 17.37 -5.06 -6.80
CA ASP A 35 17.46 -4.72 -8.22
C ASP A 35 16.12 -4.20 -8.76
N ALA A 36 15.01 -4.89 -8.48
CA ALA A 36 13.68 -4.47 -8.91
C ALA A 36 13.28 -3.11 -8.32
N ALA A 37 13.51 -2.91 -7.02
CA ALA A 37 13.24 -1.64 -6.34
C ALA A 37 14.09 -0.49 -6.92
N ASN A 38 15.38 -0.74 -7.16
CA ASN A 38 16.28 0.24 -7.77
C ASN A 38 15.84 0.63 -9.18
N ARG A 39 15.43 -0.34 -10.02
CA ARG A 39 14.91 -0.07 -11.38
C ARG A 39 13.61 0.71 -11.37
N ALA A 40 12.77 0.48 -10.36
CA ALA A 40 11.54 1.22 -10.15
C ALA A 40 11.77 2.61 -9.50
N GLY A 41 13.01 2.93 -9.07
CA GLY A 41 13.34 4.20 -8.43
C GLY A 41 12.73 4.37 -7.04
N ILE A 42 12.41 3.27 -6.35
CA ILE A 42 11.75 3.27 -5.04
C ILE A 42 12.53 2.43 -4.03
N THR A 43 12.23 2.61 -2.73
CA THR A 43 12.87 1.80 -1.69
C THR A 43 12.35 0.36 -1.70
N PRO A 44 13.14 -0.64 -1.25
CA PRO A 44 12.68 -2.02 -1.14
C PRO A 44 11.41 -2.19 -0.27
N ASN A 45 11.26 -1.34 0.75
CA ASN A 45 10.04 -1.31 1.57
C ASN A 45 8.83 -0.87 0.75
N GLU A 46 8.97 0.18 -0.06
CA GLU A 46 7.89 0.64 -0.92
C GLU A 46 7.51 -0.40 -1.96
N PHE A 47 8.51 -1.05 -2.57
CA PHE A 47 8.29 -2.14 -3.50
C PHE A 47 7.50 -3.30 -2.86
N CYS A 48 7.89 -3.73 -1.66
CA CYS A 48 7.17 -4.77 -0.93
C CYS A 48 5.72 -4.39 -0.63
N LEU A 49 5.50 -3.14 -0.20
CA LEU A 49 4.17 -2.62 0.12
C LEU A 49 3.27 -2.54 -1.11
N GLN A 50 3.81 -2.08 -2.25
CA GLN A 50 3.08 -2.07 -3.52
C GLN A 50 2.69 -3.47 -3.97
N ALA A 51 3.64 -4.41 -3.98
CA ALA A 51 3.36 -5.81 -4.35
C ALA A 51 2.32 -6.46 -3.42
N ALA A 52 2.40 -6.20 -2.11
CA ALA A 52 1.41 -6.68 -1.14
C ALA A 52 0.03 -6.07 -1.42
N ALA A 53 -0.04 -4.77 -1.69
CA ALA A 53 -1.27 -4.06 -1.96
C ALA A 53 -1.96 -4.53 -3.25
N GLU A 54 -1.19 -4.77 -4.32
CA GLU A 54 -1.68 -5.38 -5.56
C GLU A 54 -2.32 -6.75 -5.28
N LYS A 55 -1.63 -7.60 -4.51
CA LYS A 55 -2.14 -8.92 -4.12
C LYS A 55 -3.41 -8.83 -3.28
N LEU A 56 -3.47 -7.90 -2.32
CA LEU A 56 -4.66 -7.68 -1.49
C LEU A 56 -5.84 -7.19 -2.34
N ARG A 57 -5.61 -6.29 -3.29
CA ARG A 57 -6.65 -5.82 -4.23
C ARG A 57 -7.15 -6.94 -5.13
N ALA A 58 -6.25 -7.77 -5.66
CA ALA A 58 -6.61 -8.96 -6.44
C ALA A 58 -7.46 -9.95 -5.61
N SER A 59 -7.26 -10.00 -4.28
CA SER A 59 -8.09 -10.79 -3.36
C SER A 59 -9.44 -10.15 -2.99
N GLY A 60 -9.77 -8.98 -3.56
CA GLY A 60 -11.04 -8.28 -3.34
C GLY A 60 -11.04 -7.29 -2.16
N ARG A 61 -9.88 -7.04 -1.52
CA ARG A 61 -9.80 -6.06 -0.43
C ARG A 61 -9.80 -4.64 -0.99
N ARG A 62 -10.44 -3.72 -0.26
CA ARG A 62 -10.52 -2.29 -0.57
C ARG A 62 -9.86 -1.48 0.54
N PHE A 63 -9.07 -0.50 0.15
CA PHE A 63 -8.38 0.48 1.00
C PHE A 63 -8.12 1.73 0.14
N SER A 64 -7.99 2.92 0.73
CA SER A 64 -7.92 4.15 -0.07
C SER A 64 -6.62 4.31 -0.85
N GLY A 65 -5.54 3.65 -0.42
CA GLY A 65 -4.23 3.70 -1.06
C GLY A 65 -3.16 3.12 -0.15
N ILE A 66 -1.90 3.20 -0.58
CA ILE A 66 -0.77 2.57 0.15
C ILE A 66 -0.05 3.62 1.00
N PHE A 67 0.38 4.71 0.37
CA PHE A 67 1.06 5.84 1.00
C PHE A 67 0.19 7.10 1.00
N TYR A 68 -0.58 7.26 -0.08
CA TYR A 68 -1.55 8.32 -0.30
C TYR A 68 -2.85 7.75 -0.88
N PRO A 69 -4.00 8.40 -0.62
CA PRO A 69 -5.25 8.04 -1.27
C PRO A 69 -5.11 8.10 -2.79
N GLY A 70 -5.54 7.03 -3.49
CA GLY A 70 -5.53 6.93 -4.95
C GLY A 70 -4.28 6.30 -5.57
N ASP A 71 -3.24 5.93 -4.79
CA ASP A 71 -1.98 5.36 -5.31
C ASP A 71 -2.18 4.15 -6.25
N LEU A 72 -3.25 3.38 -6.05
CA LEU A 72 -3.53 2.18 -6.83
C LEU A 72 -4.50 2.39 -8.00
N ASP A 73 -5.14 3.55 -8.09
CA ASP A 73 -6.20 3.79 -9.09
C ASP A 73 -5.65 4.01 -10.50
N THR A 74 -4.35 4.35 -10.62
CA THR A 74 -3.67 4.58 -11.91
C THR A 74 -3.35 3.28 -12.68
N ALA A 75 -3.47 2.10 -12.08
CA ALA A 75 -3.09 0.83 -12.73
C ALA A 75 -4.10 0.30 -13.79
N ARG A 76 -5.14 1.06 -14.14
CA ARG A 76 -6.03 0.77 -15.28
C ARG A 76 -6.20 2.04 -16.11
N GLY A 77 -5.29 2.28 -17.05
CA GLY A 77 -5.46 3.38 -18.00
C GLY A 77 -4.24 3.75 -18.84
N ALA A 78 -3.78 2.84 -19.69
CA ALA A 78 -3.21 3.13 -21.01
C ALA A 78 -3.28 1.85 -21.86
#